data_AF-A0A1G9MLE1-F1
#
_entry.id   AF-A0A1G9MLE1-F1
#
_cell.length_a   1.000
_cell.length_b   1.000
_cell.length_c   1.000
_cell.angle_alpha   90.00
_cell.angle_beta   90.00
_cell.angle_gamma   90.00
#
_symmetry.space_group_name_H-M   'P 1'
#
loop_
_entity.id
_entity.type
_entity.pdbx_description
1 polymer ?
#
loop_
_entity_poly.entity_id
_entity_poly.type
_entity_poly.pdbx_seq_one_letter_code
_entity_poly.pdbx_strand_id
1 'polypeptide(L)' 'MGRTSTTAEPQKRDAGTKLAQQRLSVLELAKELGNVAEACRQRGLDRTSFYEWKRRFQTQGFEGLKDLPPIHKS' A
#
# COMPACT_ATOMS: atom_id res chain seq x y z
N MET A 1 -9.27 -43.46 11.33
CA MET A 1 -8.62 -42.62 12.37
C MET A 1 -7.43 -41.92 11.72
N GLY A 2 -7.34 -40.59 11.82
CA GLY A 2 -6.16 -39.85 11.31
C GLY A 2 -6.44 -38.64 10.43
N ARG A 3 -7.30 -37.73 10.92
CA ARG A 3 -7.20 -36.27 10.83
C ARG A 3 -6.66 -35.69 9.50
N THR A 4 -7.60 -35.18 8.72
CA THR A 4 -7.41 -34.13 7.71
C THR A 4 -6.57 -32.97 8.26
N SER A 5 -5.28 -32.94 7.91
CA SER A 5 -4.45 -31.75 8.11
C SER A 5 -4.74 -30.77 6.97
N THR A 6 -5.57 -29.80 7.31
CA THR A 6 -5.50 -28.41 6.88
C THR A 6 -5.57 -28.16 5.37
N THR A 7 -6.81 -27.99 4.91
CA THR A 7 -7.22 -27.05 3.88
C THR A 7 -6.25 -25.88 3.74
N ALA A 8 -5.47 -25.86 2.64
CA ALA A 8 -4.79 -24.66 2.20
C ALA A 8 -5.86 -23.63 1.82
N GLU A 9 -6.07 -22.68 2.71
CA GLU A 9 -6.97 -21.54 2.55
C GLU A 9 -6.65 -20.81 1.23
N PRO A 10 -7.67 -20.26 0.53
CA PRO A 10 -7.49 -19.65 -0.77
C PRO A 10 -6.55 -18.47 -0.65
N GLN A 11 -5.35 -18.68 -1.19
CA GLN A 11 -4.29 -17.70 -1.39
C GLN A 11 -4.89 -16.40 -1.94
N LYS A 12 -5.01 -15.36 -1.10
CA LYS A 12 -5.26 -13.96 -1.50
C LYS A 12 -4.07 -13.49 -2.32
N ARG A 13 -4.03 -13.90 -3.58
CA ARG A 13 -2.98 -13.61 -4.55
C ARG A 13 -2.84 -12.10 -4.73
N ASP A 14 -1.76 -11.57 -4.17
CA ASP A 14 -0.93 -10.48 -4.70
C ASP A 14 -1.56 -9.07 -4.84
N ALA A 15 -2.85 -8.89 -4.56
CA ALA A 15 -3.50 -7.58 -4.59
C ALA A 15 -2.89 -6.60 -3.59
N GLY A 16 -2.56 -7.07 -2.38
CA GLY A 16 -1.90 -6.27 -1.35
C GLY A 16 -0.47 -5.87 -1.75
N THR A 17 0.26 -6.77 -2.41
CA THR A 17 1.64 -6.50 -2.87
C THR A 17 1.65 -5.49 -4.02
N LYS A 18 0.78 -5.66 -5.01
CA LYS A 18 0.69 -4.76 -6.17
C LYS A 18 0.26 -3.35 -5.76
N LEU A 19 -0.66 -3.25 -4.80
CA LEU A 19 -1.08 -1.98 -4.23
C LEU A 19 0.04 -1.33 -3.40
N ALA A 20 0.77 -2.09 -2.60
CA ALA A 20 1.91 -1.57 -1.85
C ALA A 20 3.01 -1.03 -2.77
N GLN A 21 3.29 -1.70 -3.89
CA GLN A 21 4.23 -1.21 -4.89
C GLN A 21 3.77 0.12 -5.52
N GLN A 22 2.48 0.23 -5.89
CA GLN A 22 1.94 1.50 -6.41
C GLN A 22 2.09 2.64 -5.40
N ARG A 23 1.80 2.38 -4.13
CA ARG A 23 1.94 3.37 -3.04
C ARG A 23 3.41 3.74 -2.82
N LEU A 24 4.31 2.77 -2.86
CA LEU A 24 5.75 3.00 -2.76
C LEU A 24 6.26 3.89 -3.90
N SER A 25 5.87 3.59 -5.14
CA SER A 25 6.24 4.43 -6.30
C SER A 25 5.74 5.87 -6.17
N VAL A 26 4.62 6.12 -5.47
CA VAL A 26 4.16 7.49 -5.19
C VAL A 26 5.06 8.16 -4.14
N LEU A 27 5.40 7.46 -3.06
CA LEU A 27 6.30 7.98 -2.02
C LEU A 27 7.68 8.33 -2.60
N GLU A 28 8.20 7.47 -3.48
CA GLU A 28 9.46 7.71 -4.19
C GLU A 28 9.36 8.89 -5.16
N LEU A 29 8.30 8.96 -5.97
CA LEU A 29 8.07 10.09 -6.88
C LEU A 29 7.96 11.42 -6.13
N ALA A 30 7.26 11.45 -5.00
CA ALA A 30 7.14 12.65 -4.17
C ALA A 30 8.48 13.08 -3.54
N LYS A 31 9.35 12.11 -3.22
CA LYS A 31 10.70 12.35 -2.72
C LYS A 31 11.60 12.88 -3.82
N GLU A 32 11.53 12.31 -5.02
CA GLU A 32 12.29 12.74 -6.19
C GLU A 32 11.89 14.15 -6.65
N LEU A 33 10.59 14.44 -6.69
CA LEU A 33 10.09 15.78 -7.00
C LEU A 33 10.35 16.79 -5.88
N GLY A 34 10.59 16.35 -4.64
CA GLY A 34 10.64 17.21 -3.45
C GLY A 34 9.32 17.91 -3.14
N ASN A 35 8.26 17.64 -3.90
CA ASN A 35 6.95 18.29 -3.80
C ASN A 35 5.83 17.26 -3.67
N VAL A 36 5.41 17.05 -2.43
CA VAL A 36 4.32 16.12 -2.09
C VAL A 36 2.99 16.53 -2.73
N ALA A 37 2.72 17.84 -2.83
CA ALA A 37 1.47 18.33 -3.39
C ALA A 37 1.37 18.08 -4.89
N GLU A 38 2.48 18.21 -5.62
CA GLU A 38 2.55 17.95 -7.06
C GLU A 38 2.43 16.45 -7.36
N ALA A 39 3.16 15.61 -6.61
CA ALA A 39 3.03 14.15 -6.71
C ALA A 39 1.61 13.66 -6.39
N CYS A 40 0.96 14.23 -5.37
CA CYS A 40 -0.44 13.94 -5.03
C CYS A 40 -1.39 14.36 -6.16
N ARG A 41 -1.19 15.54 -6.78
CA ARG A 41 -2.01 15.97 -7.93
C ARG A 41 -1.83 15.04 -9.13
N GLN A 42 -0.60 14.67 -9.46
CA GLN A 42 -0.30 13.82 -10.62
C GLN A 42 -0.83 12.40 -10.48
N ARG A 43 -0.89 11.87 -9.25
CA ARG A 43 -1.43 10.53 -8.95
C ARG A 43 -2.89 10.55 -8.49
N GLY A 44 -3.47 11.74 -8.36
CA GLY A 44 -4.82 11.94 -7.82
C GLY A 44 -4.97 11.44 -6.38
N LEU A 45 -3.93 11.50 -5.57
CA LEU A 45 -3.96 11.05 -4.18
C LEU A 45 -4.26 12.22 -3.25
N ASP A 46 -4.94 11.92 -2.14
CA ASP A 46 -5.12 12.90 -1.09
C ASP A 46 -3.82 13.06 -0.28
N ARG A 47 -3.52 14.30 0.11
CA ARG A 47 -2.33 14.61 0.93
C ARG A 47 -2.38 13.84 2.24
N THR A 48 -3.56 13.65 2.80
CA THR A 48 -3.79 12.90 4.05
C THR A 48 -3.36 11.44 3.88
N SER A 49 -3.76 10.80 2.78
CA SER A 49 -3.35 9.42 2.47
C SER A 49 -1.84 9.28 2.30
N PHE A 50 -1.19 10.28 1.71
CA PHE A 50 0.27 10.29 1.58
C PHE A 50 0.98 10.28 2.93
N TYR A 51 0.57 11.15 3.86
CA TYR A 51 1.19 11.20 5.19
C TYR A 51 0.91 9.94 6.02
N GLU A 52 -0.30 9.38 5.91
CA GLU A 52 -0.67 8.08 6.51
C GLU A 52 0.25 6.95 6.03
N TRP A 53 0.45 6.84 4.71
CA TRP A 53 1.35 5.83 4.13
C TRP A 53 2.80 6.05 4.51
N LYS A 54 3.27 7.31 4.51
CA LYS A 54 4.63 7.66 4.95
C LYS A 54 4.85 7.29 6.42
N ARG A 55 3.84 7.46 7.27
CA ARG A 55 3.90 7.10 8.69
C ARG A 55 3.97 5.59 8.86
N ARG A 56 3.06 4.84 8.21
CA ARG A 56 3.07 3.37 8.26
C ARG A 56 4.33 2.77 7.65
N PHE A 57 4.86 3.36 6.57
CA PHE A 57 6.13 2.94 5.99
C PHE A 57 7.32 3.13 6.95
N GLN A 58 7.32 4.20 7.74
CA GLN A 58 8.36 4.38 8.77
C GLN A 58 8.24 3.37 9.92
N THR A 59 7.02 2.96 10.29
CA THR A 59 6.80 2.05 11.43
C THR A 59 6.89 0.57 11.05
N GLN A 60 6.36 0.19 9.89
CA GLN A 60 6.17 -1.20 9.46
C GLN A 60 6.83 -1.51 8.11
N GLY A 61 7.50 -0.53 7.48
CA GLY A 61 8.12 -0.70 6.18
C GLY A 61 7.12 -1.02 5.07
N PHE A 62 7.52 -1.92 4.16
CA PHE A 62 6.73 -2.31 3.01
C PHE A 62 5.40 -3.00 3.39
N GLU A 63 5.37 -3.73 4.51
CA GLU A 63 4.14 -4.40 4.99
C GLU A 63 3.08 -3.40 5.45
N GLY A 64 3.49 -2.25 6.00
CA GLY A 64 2.58 -1.16 6.37
C GLY A 64 1.82 -0.54 5.18
N LEU A 65 2.30 -0.74 3.95
CA LEU A 65 1.63 -0.31 2.72
C LEU A 65 0.71 -1.38 2.14
N LYS A 66 0.88 -2.65 2.54
CA LYS A 66 0.02 -3.78 2.12
C LYS A 66 -1.30 -3.79 2.90
N ASP A 67 -1.26 -3.38 4.17
CA ASP A 67 -2.41 -3.35 5.09
C ASP A 67 -3.16 -2.00 5.08
N LEU A 68 -3.48 -1.45 3.90
CA LEU A 68 -4.60 -0.52 3.87
C LEU A 68 -5.68 -1.04 2.94
N PRO A 69 -6.97 -1.00 3.37
CA PRO A 69 -8.07 -1.25 2.46
C PRO A 69 -7.89 -0.39 1.21
N PRO A 70 -8.29 -0.90 0.03
CA PRO A 70 -8.22 -0.12 -1.20
C PRO A 70 -8.94 1.20 -0.94
N ILE A 71 -8.25 2.31 -1.19
CA ILE A 71 -8.92 3.61 -1.19
C ILE A 71 -9.82 3.55 -2.43
N HIS A 72 -11.04 3.08 -2.22
CA HIS A 72 -12.06 3.10 -3.25
C HIS A 72 -12.31 4.57 -3.54
N LYS A 73 -11.84 5.02 -4.70
CA LYS A 73 -12.40 6.22 -5.30
C LYS A 73 -13.72 5.81 -5.93
N SER A 74 -14.82 6.32 -5.39
CA SER A 74 -15.98 6.62 -6.24
C SER A 74 -15.61 7.67 -7.28
#